data_AF-A0A229G7E8-F1
#
_entry.id   AF-A0A229G7E8-F1
#
_cell.length_a   1.000
_cell.length_b   1.000
_cell.length_c   1.000
_cell.angle_alpha   90.00
_cell.angle_beta   90.00
_cell.angle_gamma   90.00
#
_symmetry.space_group_name_H-M   'P 1'
#
loop_
_entity.id
_entity.type
_entity.pdbx_description
1 polymer ?
#
loop_
_entity_poly.entity_id
_entity_poly.type
_entity_poly.pdbx_seq_one_letter_code
_entity_poly.pdbx_strand_id
1 'polypeptide(L)'
;MELSLRPRIRAGDPQAFACLFEDHAHAVYGHAVQLTEDRSTAEDVVSLTFLEAWRLRELLPDAEVSDDAGDGLRAWLFGIATNVLRNTRRSARRHRAALGVAL
;
A
#
# COMPACT_ATOMS: atom_id res chain seq x y z
N MET A 1 -13.24 -9.79 24.55
CA MET A 1 -13.73 -9.04 23.39
C MET A 1 -12.49 -8.67 22.60
N GLU A 2 -12.11 -9.48 21.61
CA GLU A 2 -11.03 -9.10 20.69
C GLU A 2 -11.40 -7.76 20.09
N LEU A 3 -10.60 -6.73 20.38
CA LEU A 3 -10.73 -5.47 19.66
C LEU A 3 -10.47 -5.80 18.19
N SER A 4 -11.46 -5.51 17.35
CA SER A 4 -11.32 -5.55 15.90
C SER A 4 -9.98 -4.95 15.49
N LEU A 5 -9.27 -5.59 14.55
CA LEU A 5 -7.92 -5.24 14.10
C LEU A 5 -7.81 -3.75 13.73
N ARG A 6 -8.87 -3.18 13.14
CA ARG A 6 -8.92 -1.81 12.62
C ARG A 6 -8.79 -0.73 13.71
N PRO A 7 -9.59 -0.73 14.81
CA PRO A 7 -9.37 0.17 15.95
C PRO A 7 -7.94 0.15 16.50
N ARG A 8 -7.31 -1.03 16.61
CA ARG A 8 -5.94 -1.15 17.12
C ARG A 8 -4.93 -0.53 16.16
N ILE A 9 -5.08 -0.79 14.86
CA ILE A 9 -4.28 -0.13 13.82
C ILE A 9 -4.44 1.38 13.91
N ARG A 10 -5.67 1.91 14.02
CA ARG A 10 -5.91 3.36 14.18
C ARG A 10 -5.22 3.94 15.40
N ALA A 11 -5.27 3.22 16.52
CA ALA A 11 -4.61 3.61 17.77
C ALA A 11 -3.06 3.53 17.71
N GLY A 12 -2.48 3.07 16.61
CA GLY A 12 -1.03 2.95 16.45
C GLY A 12 -0.43 1.73 17.14
N ASP A 13 -1.18 0.64 17.28
CA ASP A 13 -0.68 -0.64 17.78
C ASP A 13 0.22 -1.31 16.72
N PRO A 14 1.55 -1.44 16.96
CA PRO A 14 2.47 -2.01 15.99
C PRO A 14 2.21 -3.50 15.70
N GLN A 15 1.70 -4.26 16.69
CA GLN A 15 1.42 -5.68 16.52
C GLN A 15 0.20 -5.89 15.63
N ALA A 16 -0.84 -5.06 15.79
CA ALA A 16 -1.99 -5.11 14.90
C ALA A 16 -1.62 -4.76 13.45
N PHE A 17 -0.70 -3.82 13.27
CA PHE A 17 -0.20 -3.47 11.94
C PHE A 17 0.73 -4.54 11.35
N ALA A 18 1.52 -5.24 12.17
CA ALA A 18 2.30 -6.39 11.75
C ALA A 18 1.38 -7.50 11.18
N CYS A 19 0.26 -7.80 11.82
CA CYS A 19 -0.72 -8.76 11.28
C CYS A 19 -1.28 -8.29 9.92
N LEU A 20 -1.63 -7.01 9.77
CA LEU A 20 -2.04 -6.46 8.47
C LEU A 20 -0.96 -6.69 7.40
N PHE A 21 0.31 -6.45 7.74
CA PHE A 21 1.44 -6.66 6.85
C PHE A 21 1.57 -8.13 6.45
N GLU A 22 1.62 -9.04 7.42
CA GLU A 22 1.75 -10.48 7.21
C GLU A 22 0.64 -11.02 6.29
N ASP A 23 -0.60 -10.59 6.51
CA ASP A 23 -1.76 -11.06 5.75
C ASP A 23 -1.80 -10.54 4.31
N HIS A 24 -1.24 -9.33 4.04
CA HIS A 24 -1.48 -8.63 2.77
C HIS A 24 -0.22 -8.34 1.95
N ALA A 25 0.99 -8.45 2.51
CA ALA A 25 2.23 -8.11 1.82
C ALA A 25 2.41 -8.88 0.51
N HIS A 26 2.07 -10.17 0.50
CA HIS A 26 2.15 -11.00 -0.71
C HIS A 26 1.18 -10.53 -1.80
N ALA A 27 -0.05 -10.16 -1.43
CA ALA A 27 -1.04 -9.66 -2.39
C ALA A 27 -0.60 -8.31 -3.00
N VAL A 28 -0.08 -7.40 -2.16
CA VAL A 28 0.45 -6.11 -2.62
C VAL A 28 1.67 -6.30 -3.51
N TYR A 29 2.58 -7.22 -3.15
CA TYR A 29 3.74 -7.56 -3.97
C TYR A 29 3.33 -8.10 -5.34
N GLY A 30 2.41 -9.06 -5.40
CA GLY A 30 1.89 -9.60 -6.66
C GLY A 30 1.30 -8.52 -7.55
N HIS A 31 0.52 -7.61 -6.97
CA HIS A 31 -0.03 -6.46 -7.69
C HIS A 31 1.07 -5.51 -8.20
N ALA A 32 2.09 -5.23 -7.38
CA ALA A 32 3.20 -4.37 -7.77
C ALA A 32 4.04 -4.99 -8.89
N VAL A 33 4.35 -6.29 -8.84
CA VAL A 33 5.06 -7.01 -9.90
C VAL A 33 4.30 -6.96 -11.21
N GLN A 34 2.99 -7.20 -11.19
CA GLN A 34 2.14 -7.12 -12.39
C GLN A 34 2.19 -5.76 -13.07
N LEU A 35 2.33 -4.68 -12.29
CA LEU A 35 2.34 -3.33 -12.84
C LEU A 35 3.73 -2.83 -13.21
N THR A 36 4.78 -3.25 -12.50
CA THR A 36 6.14 -2.73 -12.67
C THR A 36 7.01 -3.54 -13.61
N GLU A 37 6.73 -4.86 -13.72
CA GLU A 37 7.59 -5.83 -14.40
C GLU A 37 9.05 -5.87 -13.88
N ASP A 38 9.29 -5.30 -12.69
CA ASP A 38 10.59 -5.28 -12.03
C ASP A 38 10.43 -5.62 -10.54
N ARG A 39 11.12 -6.69 -10.12
CA ARG A 39 11.05 -7.20 -8.74
C ARG A 39 11.60 -6.21 -7.73
N SER A 40 12.70 -5.52 -8.05
CA SER A 40 13.31 -4.55 -7.13
C SER A 40 12.37 -3.37 -6.90
N THR A 41 11.82 -2.81 -7.98
CA THR A 41 10.80 -1.75 -7.87
C THR A 41 9.56 -2.24 -7.13
N ALA A 42 9.15 -3.50 -7.31
CA ALA A 42 7.99 -4.05 -6.59
C ALA A 42 8.22 -4.14 -5.07
N GLU A 43 9.41 -4.55 -4.63
CA GLU A 43 9.79 -4.57 -3.20
C GLU A 43 9.77 -3.17 -2.57
N ASP A 44 10.27 -2.17 -3.30
CA ASP A 44 10.20 -0.76 -2.89
C ASP A 44 8.75 -0.29 -2.78
N VAL A 45 7.90 -0.63 -3.76
CA VAL A 45 6.47 -0.28 -3.74
C VAL A 45 5.77 -0.90 -2.55
N VAL A 46 6.05 -2.17 -2.21
CA VAL A 46 5.49 -2.81 -1.01
C VAL A 46 5.88 -2.03 0.24
N SER A 47 7.18 -1.76 0.41
CA SER A 47 7.70 -1.04 1.57
C SER A 47 7.05 0.34 1.72
N LEU A 48 7.00 1.10 0.64
CA LEU A 48 6.37 2.43 0.61
C LEU A 48 4.86 2.37 0.85
N THR A 49 4.19 1.32 0.37
CA THR A 49 2.75 1.13 0.57
C THR A 49 2.44 0.97 2.05
N PHE A 50 3.16 0.11 2.76
CA PHE A 50 2.92 -0.11 4.19
C PHE A 50 3.39 1.06 5.06
N LEU A 51 4.47 1.76 4.67
CA LEU A 51 4.84 3.01 5.34
C LEU A 51 3.74 4.07 5.22
N GLU A 52 3.15 4.21 4.04
CA GLU A 52 2.07 5.17 3.81
C GLU A 52 0.77 4.72 4.49
N ALA A 53 0.45 3.43 4.48
CA ALA A 53 -0.66 2.86 5.22
C ALA A 53 -0.55 3.14 6.73
N TRP A 54 0.65 3.03 7.31
CA TRP A 54 0.89 3.39 8.71
C TRP A 54 0.63 4.87 8.99
N ARG A 55 1.01 5.77 8.07
CA ARG A 55 0.71 7.21 8.19
C ARG A 55 -0.79 7.50 8.07
N LEU A 56 -1.46 6.83 7.15
CA LEU A 56 -2.89 6.99 6.88
C LEU A 56 -3.78 6.14 7.79
N ARG A 57 -3.22 5.46 8.80
CA ARG A 57 -3.95 4.50 9.64
C ARG A 57 -5.21 5.07 10.28
N GLU A 58 -5.23 6.36 10.61
CA GLU A 58 -6.41 7.04 11.18
C GLU A 58 -7.55 7.21 10.18
N LEU A 59 -7.23 7.24 8.87
CA LEU A 59 -8.17 7.31 7.75
C LEU A 59 -8.56 5.92 7.21
N LEU A 60 -8.15 4.85 7.88
CA LEU A 60 -8.51 3.49 7.50
C LEU A 60 -10.05 3.40 7.40
N PRO A 61 -10.63 2.83 6.32
CA PRO A 61 -12.08 2.68 6.20
C PRO A 61 -12.66 1.77 7.29
N ASP A 62 -13.91 2.03 7.70
CA ASP A 62 -14.67 1.09 8.54
C ASP A 62 -15.05 -0.19 7.77
N ALA A 63 -15.55 -1.18 8.49
CA ALA A 63 -15.76 -2.53 7.97
C ALA A 63 -17.03 -2.72 7.10
N GLU A 64 -17.93 -1.73 7.03
CA GLU A 64 -19.15 -1.78 6.20
C GLU A 64 -19.14 -0.56 5.25
N VAL A 65 -19.21 -0.69 3.92
CA VAL A 65 -20.45 -0.88 3.11
C VAL A 65 -20.18 -1.62 1.77
N SER A 66 -18.98 -2.16 1.50
CA SER A 66 -18.62 -2.60 0.12
C SER A 66 -17.94 -3.96 -0.02
N ASP A 67 -18.12 -4.86 0.92
CA ASP A 67 -17.44 -6.16 0.92
C ASP A 67 -18.43 -7.33 0.96
N ASP A 68 -19.08 -7.64 -0.18
CA ASP A 68 -19.68 -8.97 -0.38
C ASP A 68 -18.63 -10.11 -0.28
N ALA A 69 -17.33 -9.77 -0.26
CA ALA A 69 -16.19 -10.70 -0.22
C ALA A 69 -15.22 -10.51 0.98
N GLY A 70 -15.50 -9.58 1.90
CA GLY A 70 -14.76 -9.44 3.16
C GLY A 70 -13.33 -8.87 3.11
N ASP A 71 -12.91 -8.11 2.08
CA ASP A 71 -11.50 -7.67 1.99
C ASP A 71 -11.26 -6.21 1.55
N GLY A 72 -11.93 -5.27 2.22
CA GLY A 72 -11.74 -3.84 2.02
C GLY A 72 -10.37 -3.33 2.49
N LEU A 73 -9.66 -4.10 3.33
CA LEU A 73 -8.26 -3.80 3.68
C LEU A 73 -7.35 -3.99 2.47
N ARG A 74 -7.48 -5.10 1.75
CA ARG A 74 -6.75 -5.31 0.49
C ARG A 74 -7.07 -4.24 -0.54
N ALA A 75 -8.34 -3.89 -0.72
CA ALA A 75 -8.73 -2.84 -1.65
C ALA A 75 -8.10 -1.49 -1.30
N TRP A 76 -8.11 -1.12 -0.01
CA TRP A 76 -7.46 0.10 0.49
C TRP A 76 -5.95 0.09 0.25
N LEU A 77 -5.28 -1.04 0.53
CA LEU A 77 -3.84 -1.21 0.28
C LEU A 77 -3.49 -1.13 -1.21
N PHE A 78 -4.31 -1.70 -2.11
CA PHE A 78 -4.12 -1.59 -3.55
C PHE A 78 -4.29 -0.16 -4.06
N GLY A 79 -5.23 0.60 -3.46
CA GLY A 79 -5.37 2.03 -3.72
C GLY A 79 -4.09 2.80 -3.36
N ILE A 80 -3.51 2.53 -2.19
CA ILE A 80 -2.24 3.12 -1.76
C ILE A 80 -1.10 2.71 -2.70
N ALA A 81 -0.95 1.42 -3.01
CA ALA A 81 0.08 0.90 -3.90
C ALA A 81 0.02 1.54 -5.30
N THR A 82 -1.18 1.71 -5.84
CA THR A 82 -1.41 2.41 -7.12
C THR A 82 -0.93 3.86 -7.07
N ASN A 83 -1.21 4.57 -5.97
CA ASN A 83 -0.77 5.94 -5.78
C ASN A 83 0.76 6.05 -5.62
N VAL A 84 1.36 5.15 -4.84
CA VAL A 84 2.82 5.03 -4.71
C VAL A 84 3.46 4.83 -6.08
N LEU A 85 2.99 3.86 -6.85
CA LEU A 85 3.52 3.57 -8.19
C LEU A 85 3.40 4.77 -9.14
N ARG A 86 2.24 5.45 -9.14
CA ARG A 86 2.03 6.66 -9.95
C ARG A 86 3.01 7.77 -9.57
N ASN A 87 3.26 7.95 -8.28
CA ASN A 87 4.19 8.95 -7.77
C ASN A 87 5.64 8.61 -8.13
N THR A 88 6.06 7.35 -7.97
CA THR A 88 7.40 6.88 -8.36
C THR A 88 7.65 7.09 -9.85
N ARG A 89 6.70 6.70 -10.71
CA ARG A 89 6.77 6.94 -12.17
C ARG A 89 6.81 8.42 -12.52
N ARG A 90 6.00 9.25 -11.86
CA ARG A 90 6.01 10.71 -12.06
C ARG A 90 7.36 11.31 -11.64
N SER A 91 7.95 10.84 -10.55
CA SER A 91 9.27 11.28 -10.07
C SER A 91 10.38 10.90 -11.05
N ALA A 92 10.43 9.64 -11.48
CA ALA A 92 11.42 9.16 -12.44
C ALA A 92 11.36 9.90 -13.79
N ARG A 93 10.15 10.23 -14.27
CA ARG A 93 10.00 11.07 -15.47
C ARG A 93 10.53 12.48 -15.28
N ARG A 94 10.20 13.13 -14.15
CA ARG A 94 10.73 14.48 -13.83
C ARG A 94 12.25 14.49 -13.73
N HIS A 95 12.83 13.44 -13.11
CA HIS A 95 14.28 13.29 -13.01
C HIS A 95 14.94 13.14 -14.39
N ARG A 96 14.42 12.26 -15.25
CA ARG A 96 14.92 12.10 -16.63
C ARG A 96 14.83 13.39 -17.45
N ALA A 97 13.72 14.13 -17.33
CA ALA A 97 13.55 15.41 -18.00
C ALA A 97 14.57 16.46 -17.52
N ALA A 98 14.84 16.52 -16.20
CA ALA A 98 15.83 17.43 -15.62
C ALA A 98 17.27 17.10 -16.05
N LEU A 99 17.58 15.83 -16.31
CA LEU A 99 18.88 15.39 -16.81
C LEU A 99 19.03 15.55 -18.34
N GLY A 100 18.01 16.02 -19.05
CA GLY A 100 18.04 16.14 -20.52
C GLY A 100 18.04 14.80 -21.27
N VAL A 101 17.74 13.69 -20.58
CA VAL A 101 17.69 12.33 -21.16
C VAL A 101 16.27 12.01 -21.66
N ALA A 102 15.53 13.02 -22.11
CA ALA A 102 14.27 12.83 -22.79
C ALA A 102 14.57 12.56 -24.28
N LEU A 103 14.49 11.30 -24.70
CA LEU A 103 14.36 10.94 -26.11
C LEU A 103 12.94 11.24 -26.59
#